data_AF-W7IQT5-F1
#
_entry.id   AF-W7IQT5-F1
#
_cell.length_a   1.000
_cell.length_b   1.000
_cell.length_c   1.000
_cell.angle_alpha   90.00
_cell.angle_beta   90.00
_cell.angle_gamma   90.00
#
_symmetry.space_group_name_H-M   'P 1'
#
loop_
_entity.id
_entity.type
_entity.pdbx_description
1 polymer ?
#
loop_
_entity_poly.entity_id
_entity_poly.type
_entity_poly.pdbx_seq_one_letter_code
_entity_poly.pdbx_strand_id
1 'polypeptide(L)'
;MHCHQHAVMGWDADAELLRRAGVDVDRLDSGCCGLAGNFGFERGHLEVSEACAERVLLPRLRDTGTDTPLLADGFSCRTQVHQLDSGGHEGIHLAQLLAAGIDHPIAPD
;
A
#
# COMPACT_ATOMS: atom_id res chain seq x y z
N MET A 1 3.96 -2.25 1.82
CA MET A 1 3.94 -2.72 3.22
C MET A 1 3.87 -1.53 4.17
N HIS A 2 3.00 -1.59 5.18
CA HIS A 2 2.85 -0.52 6.17
C HIS A 2 4.03 -0.50 7.16
N CYS A 3 4.55 0.68 7.49
CA CYS A 3 5.75 0.83 8.33
C CYS A 3 5.60 0.25 9.75
N HIS A 4 4.42 0.33 10.36
CA HIS A 4 4.16 -0.27 11.67
C HIS A 4 4.15 -1.81 11.59
N GLN A 5 3.55 -2.37 10.54
CA GLN A 5 3.55 -3.81 10.30
C GLN A 5 4.97 -4.32 10.08
N HIS A 6 5.77 -3.63 9.27
CA HIS A 6 7.19 -3.94 9.09
C HIS A 6 7.94 -4.01 10.43
N ALA A 7 7.71 -3.03 11.31
CA ALA A 7 8.44 -2.90 12.56
C ALA A 7 8.01 -3.91 13.64
N VAL A 8 6.75 -4.36 13.63
CA VAL A 8 6.16 -5.15 14.74
C VAL A 8 5.78 -6.56 14.34
N MET A 9 5.19 -6.74 13.15
CA MET A 9 4.55 -8.00 12.74
C MET A 9 5.34 -8.74 11.65
N GLY A 10 6.15 -8.04 10.85
CA GLY A 10 6.86 -8.60 9.71
C GLY A 10 5.99 -8.76 8.46
N TRP A 11 6.53 -9.44 7.44
CA TRP A 11 5.89 -9.65 6.13
C TRP A 11 5.42 -11.07 5.87
N ASP A 12 6.05 -12.04 6.53
CA ASP A 12 6.09 -13.41 6.01
C ASP A 12 4.72 -14.07 5.95
N ALA A 13 3.82 -13.75 6.89
CA ALA A 13 2.45 -14.23 6.88
C ALA A 13 1.64 -13.69 5.69
N ASP A 14 1.75 -12.40 5.41
CA ASP A 14 1.06 -11.76 4.28
C ASP A 14 1.62 -12.27 2.95
N ALA A 15 2.94 -12.42 2.86
CA ALA A 15 3.61 -12.99 1.69
C ALA A 15 3.09 -14.40 1.39
N GLU A 16 2.99 -15.25 2.41
CA GLU A 16 2.47 -16.61 2.26
C GLU A 16 0.99 -16.62 1.89
N LEU A 17 0.17 -15.73 2.45
CA LEU A 17 -1.24 -15.59 2.09
C LEU A 17 -1.42 -15.17 0.62
N LEU A 18 -0.68 -14.14 0.19
CA LEU A 18 -0.73 -13.64 -1.19
C LEU A 18 -0.24 -14.70 -2.18
N ARG A 19 0.85 -15.41 -1.84
CA ARG A 19 1.35 -16.53 -2.64
C ARG A 19 0.31 -17.64 -2.78
N ARG A 20 -0.37 -18.03 -1.70
CA ARG A 20 -1.46 -19.03 -1.75
C ARG A 20 -2.68 -18.54 -2.53
N ALA A 21 -2.91 -17.23 -2.53
CA ALA A 21 -3.96 -16.60 -3.32
C ALA A 21 -3.55 -16.39 -4.80
N GLY A 22 -2.38 -16.86 -5.23
CA GLY A 22 -1.93 -16.72 -6.62
C GLY A 22 -1.60 -15.28 -7.03
N VAL A 23 -1.35 -14.40 -6.08
CA VAL A 23 -1.05 -12.98 -6.33
C VAL A 23 0.46 -12.80 -6.53
N ASP A 24 0.85 -12.24 -7.68
CA ASP A 24 2.21 -11.72 -7.87
C ASP A 24 2.34 -10.35 -7.19
N VAL A 25 3.35 -10.18 -6.35
CA VAL A 25 3.48 -9.03 -5.45
C VAL A 25 4.83 -8.36 -5.64
N ASP A 26 4.81 -7.12 -6.10
CA ASP A 26 5.96 -6.23 -6.01
C ASP A 26 5.96 -5.50 -4.66
N ARG A 27 6.89 -5.88 -3.77
CA ARG A 27 7.03 -5.26 -2.46
C ARG A 27 7.93 -4.03 -2.54
N LEU A 28 7.31 -2.85 -2.45
CA LEU A 28 8.05 -1.59 -2.43
C LEU A 28 8.87 -1.41 -1.15
N ASP A 29 10.12 -1.00 -1.31
CA ASP A 29 10.97 -0.49 -0.22
C ASP A 29 10.75 1.02 0.00
N SER A 30 9.48 1.38 0.23
CA SER A 30 9.06 2.78 0.30
C SER A 30 9.32 3.45 1.65
N GLY A 31 9.55 2.67 2.71
CA GLY A 31 9.54 3.19 4.07
C GLY A 31 8.14 3.71 4.47
N CYS A 32 8.10 4.75 5.30
CA CYS A 32 6.84 5.38 5.72
C CYS A 32 6.20 6.17 4.57
N CYS A 33 4.86 6.11 4.44
CA CYS A 33 4.11 6.93 3.48
C CYS A 33 4.13 8.43 3.77
N GLY A 34 4.55 8.86 4.98
CA GLY A 34 4.55 10.26 5.40
C GLY A 34 3.42 10.67 6.33
N LEU A 35 2.30 9.93 6.39
CA LEU A 35 1.11 10.39 7.13
C LEU A 35 0.96 9.84 8.56
N ALA A 36 1.75 8.84 8.97
CA ALA A 36 1.58 8.05 10.20
C ALA A 36 0.75 8.74 11.32
N GLY A 37 -0.45 8.21 11.60
CA GLY A 37 -1.41 8.88 12.47
C GLY A 37 -1.92 10.19 11.86
N ASN A 38 -1.67 11.30 12.57
CA ASN A 38 -1.97 12.66 12.13
C ASN A 38 -0.73 13.47 11.74
N PHE A 39 0.46 12.84 11.64
CA PHE A 39 1.73 13.55 11.46
C PHE A 39 1.69 14.54 10.29
N GLY A 40 1.24 14.11 9.12
CA GLY A 40 1.17 14.96 7.93
C GLY A 40 0.12 16.08 7.99
N PHE A 41 -0.81 16.02 8.95
CA PHE A 41 -1.79 17.09 9.20
C PHE A 41 -1.31 18.11 10.22
N GLU A 42 -0.24 17.82 10.96
CA GLU A 42 0.30 18.75 11.94
C GLU A 42 1.00 19.92 11.26
N ARG A 43 0.83 21.10 11.84
CA ARG A 43 1.40 22.35 11.32
C ARG A 43 2.93 22.22 11.27
N GLY A 44 3.49 22.42 10.07
CA GLY A 44 4.93 22.34 9.83
C GLY A 44 5.42 20.97 9.38
N HIS A 45 4.55 19.97 9.26
CA HIS A 45 4.95 18.61 8.84
C HIS A 45 4.56 18.24 7.41
N LEU A 46 3.75 19.07 6.73
CA LEU A 46 3.24 18.77 5.39
C LEU A 46 4.37 18.47 4.39
N GLU A 47 5.37 19.33 4.31
CA GLU A 47 6.50 19.18 3.37
C GLU A 47 7.26 17.85 3.61
N VAL A 48 7.46 17.48 4.87
CA VAL A 48 8.12 16.21 5.21
C VAL A 48 7.23 15.01 4.88
N SER A 49 5.93 15.11 5.15
CA SER A 49 4.94 14.09 4.80
C SER A 49 4.91 13.83 3.29
N GLU A 50 4.84 14.90 2.49
CA GLU A 50 4.85 14.81 1.03
C GLU A 50 6.18 14.27 0.51
N ALA A 51 7.31 14.73 1.06
CA ALA A 51 8.63 14.23 0.68
C ALA A 51 8.80 12.73 0.96
N CYS A 52 8.21 12.21 2.05
CA CYS A 52 8.19 10.76 2.31
C CYS A 52 7.41 10.00 1.23
N ALA A 53 6.24 10.50 0.84
CA ALA A 53 5.42 9.87 -0.21
C ALA A 53 6.11 9.91 -1.58
N GLU A 54 6.77 11.02 -1.90
CA GLU A 54 7.47 11.24 -3.16
C GLU A 54 8.82 10.50 -3.26
N ARG A 55 9.33 9.93 -2.17
CA ARG A 55 10.61 9.19 -2.19
C ARG A 55 10.56 7.96 -3.11
N VAL A 56 9.48 7.17 -3.01
CA VAL A 56 9.34 5.87 -3.70
C VAL A 56 7.90 5.58 -4.06
N LEU A 57 6.95 5.81 -3.13
CA LEU A 57 5.57 5.37 -3.27
C LEU A 57 4.86 6.02 -4.47
N LEU A 58 4.79 7.35 -4.51
CA LEU A 58 4.04 8.04 -5.57
C LEU A 58 4.70 7.91 -6.96
N PRO A 59 6.03 8.01 -7.11
CA PRO A 59 6.67 7.73 -8.40
C PRO A 59 6.34 6.33 -8.93
N ARG A 60 6.44 5.30 -8.08
CA ARG A 60 6.16 3.93 -8.49
C ARG A 60 4.69 3.74 -8.89
N LEU A 61 3.75 4.37 -8.19
CA LEU A 61 2.34 4.32 -8.55
C LEU A 61 2.09 4.98 -9.91
N ARG A 62 2.67 6.16 -10.16
CA ARG A 62 2.54 6.84 -11.46
C ARG A 62 3.13 6.03 -12.63
N ASP A 63 4.15 5.22 -12.36
CA ASP A 63 4.76 4.31 -13.35
C ASP A 63 4.03 2.96 -13.48
N THR A 64 2.99 2.71 -12.68
CA THR A 64 2.24 1.44 -12.68
C THR A 64 0.92 1.59 -13.44
N GLY A 65 0.51 0.55 -14.16
CA GLY A 65 -0.82 0.51 -14.79
C GLY A 65 -1.93 0.53 -13.73
N THR A 66 -3.00 1.26 -13.99
CA THR A 66 -4.13 1.44 -13.05
C THR A 66 -4.96 0.17 -12.81
N ASP A 67 -4.70 -0.89 -13.58
CA ASP A 67 -5.21 -2.23 -13.39
C ASP A 67 -4.48 -3.02 -12.28
N THR A 68 -3.33 -2.50 -11.81
CA THR A 68 -2.58 -3.10 -10.69
C THR A 68 -3.09 -2.54 -9.36
N PRO A 69 -3.64 -3.38 -8.47
CA PRO A 69 -4.13 -2.91 -7.18
C PRO A 69 -3.00 -2.49 -6.24
N LEU A 70 -3.17 -1.37 -5.55
CA LEU A 70 -2.29 -0.97 -4.46
C LEU A 70 -2.74 -1.62 -3.15
N LEU A 71 -1.97 -2.59 -2.65
CA LEU A 71 -2.20 -3.18 -1.33
C LEU A 71 -1.61 -2.31 -0.21
N ALA A 72 -2.48 -1.76 0.64
CA ALA A 72 -2.12 -0.93 1.79
C ALA A 72 -3.09 -1.11 2.97
N ASP A 73 -2.70 -1.90 3.97
CA ASP A 73 -3.54 -2.17 5.14
C ASP A 73 -3.65 -1.01 6.13
N GLY A 74 -2.63 -0.15 6.17
CA GLY A 74 -2.61 1.03 7.04
C GLY A 74 -3.56 2.11 6.54
N PHE A 75 -4.48 2.56 7.41
CA PHE A 75 -5.38 3.68 7.11
C PHE A 75 -4.61 4.94 6.64
N SER A 76 -3.57 5.35 7.37
CA SER A 76 -2.74 6.51 7.00
C SER A 76 -2.09 6.34 5.61
N CYS A 77 -1.69 5.12 5.22
CA CYS A 77 -1.12 4.89 3.90
C CYS A 77 -2.17 5.08 2.80
N ARG A 78 -3.37 4.53 2.97
CA ARG A 78 -4.48 4.73 2.03
C ARG A 78 -4.89 6.20 1.95
N THR A 79 -5.00 6.89 3.09
CA THR A 79 -5.34 8.32 3.13
C THR A 79 -4.28 9.17 2.42
N GLN A 80 -2.98 8.90 2.62
CA GLN A 80 -1.92 9.63 1.92
C GLN A 80 -2.03 9.47 0.39
N VAL A 81 -2.25 8.24 -0.06
CA VAL A 81 -2.41 7.92 -1.50
C VAL A 81 -3.65 8.60 -2.07
N HIS A 82 -4.76 8.59 -1.33
CA HIS A 82 -6.00 9.23 -1.74
C HIS A 82 -5.87 10.76 -1.83
N GLN A 83 -5.04 11.38 -0.99
CA GLN A 83 -4.90 12.83 -0.91
C GLN A 83 -3.87 13.41 -1.89
N LEU A 84 -2.89 12.61 -2.32
CA LEU A 84 -1.81 13.02 -3.21
C LEU A 84 -2.00 12.45 -4.61
N ASP A 85 -1.20 12.93 -5.58
CA ASP A 85 -1.24 12.41 -6.95
C ASP A 85 -0.63 11.00 -7.03
N SER A 86 -1.51 10.00 -6.88
CA SER A 86 -1.21 8.58 -6.97
C SER A 86 -1.28 8.02 -8.40
N GLY A 87 -1.49 8.85 -9.43
CA GLY A 87 -1.73 8.36 -10.79
C GLY A 87 -3.05 7.59 -10.93
N GLY A 88 -4.05 7.90 -10.10
CA GLY A 88 -5.37 7.26 -10.14
C GLY A 88 -5.49 5.96 -9.33
N HIS A 89 -4.48 5.63 -8.52
CA HIS A 89 -4.53 4.47 -7.64
C HIS A 89 -5.27 4.77 -6.34
N GLU A 90 -6.03 3.78 -5.89
CA GLU A 90 -6.62 3.75 -4.55
C GLU A 90 -6.08 2.53 -3.80
N GLY A 91 -5.78 2.72 -2.52
CA GLY A 91 -5.28 1.64 -1.68
C GLY A 91 -6.41 0.73 -1.21
N ILE A 92 -6.18 -0.58 -1.21
CA ILE A 92 -7.09 -1.59 -0.66
C ILE A 92 -6.42 -2.38 0.48
N HIS A 93 -7.25 -2.92 1.38
CA HIS A 93 -6.80 -3.81 2.45
C HIS A 93 -6.67 -5.25 1.95
N LEU A 94 -5.77 -6.04 2.53
CA LEU A 94 -5.53 -7.45 2.20
C LEU A 94 -6.81 -8.27 2.22
N ALA A 95 -7.63 -8.09 3.25
CA ALA A 95 -8.94 -8.71 3.35
C ALA A 95 -9.87 -8.40 2.15
N GLN A 96 -9.82 -7.18 1.59
CA GLN A 96 -10.62 -6.82 0.41
C GLN A 96 -10.07 -7.49 -0.85
N LEU A 97 -8.74 -7.53 -1.01
CA LEU A 97 -8.08 -8.24 -2.11
C LEU A 97 -8.44 -9.74 -2.10
N LEU A 98 -8.34 -10.38 -0.92
CA LEU A 98 -8.69 -11.79 -0.78
C LEU A 98 -10.18 -12.04 -1.03
N ALA A 99 -11.06 -11.16 -0.54
CA ALA A 99 -12.50 -11.27 -0.79
C ALA A 99 -12.84 -11.20 -2.29
N ALA A 100 -12.19 -10.31 -3.04
CA ALA A 100 -12.39 -10.22 -4.49
C ALA A 100 -12.00 -11.51 -5.23
N GLY A 101 -11.02 -12.26 -4.71
CA GLY A 101 -10.62 -13.57 -5.24
C GLY A 101 -11.55 -14.73 -4.88
N ILE A 102 -12.45 -14.57 -3.90
CA ILE A 102 -13.44 -15.60 -3.55
C ILE A 102 -14.53 -15.69 -4.63
N ASP A 103 -14.98 -14.54 -5.12
CA ASP A 103 -16.00 -14.46 -6.18
C ASP A 103 -15.41 -14.75 -7.59
N HIS A 104 -14.08 -14.69 -7.72
CA HIS A 104 -13.31 -15.04 -8.91
C HIS A 104 -12.23 -16.08 -8.58
N PRO A 105 -12.61 -17.36 -8.34
CA PRO A 105 -11.65 -18.38 -7.95
C PRO A 105 -10.60 -18.58 -9.04
N ILE A 106 -9.33 -18.42 -8.66
CA ILE A 106 -8.19 -18.80 -9.50
C ILE A 106 -8.15 -20.33 -9.52
N ALA A 107 -8.20 -20.91 -10.72
CA ALA A 107 -8.09 -22.35 -10.87
C ALA A 107 -6.74 -22.83 -10.30
N PRO A 108 -6.70 -23.91 -9.51
CA PRO A 108 -5.44 -24.47 -9.06
C PRO A 108 -4.65 -25.01 -10.26
N ASP A 109 -3.35 -24.71 -10.31
CA ASP A 109 -2.38 -25.37 -11.18
C ASP A 109 -2.20 -26.85 -10.84
#